data_AF-A0A5C6CZG3-F1
#
_entry.id   AF-A0A5C6CZG3-F1
#
_cell.length_a   1.000
_cell.length_b   1.000
_cell.length_c   1.000
_cell.angle_alpha   90.00
_cell.angle_beta   90.00
_cell.angle_gamma   90.00
#
_symmetry.space_group_name_H-M   'P 1'
#
loop_
_entity.id
_entity.type
_entity.pdbx_description
1 polymer ?
#
loop_
_entity_poly.entity_id
_entity_poly.type
_entity_poly.pdbx_seq_one_letter_code
_entity_poly.pdbx_strand_id
1 'polypeptide(L)'
;MSSPLDFKVPSVQSSLEDTSEVTDQLEYLDDIIFPAIAGDETALDEAGTAWKTALASLGSEAVQETRWEYLRHARSTWDFLCRQSIYQPERILAVAKIILLLTSDDGG
;
A
#
# COMPACT_ATOMS: atom_id res chain seq x y z
N MET A 1 -50.09 19.98 -25.99
CA MET A 1 -49.64 19.70 -24.61
C MET A 1 -48.54 18.64 -24.72
N SER A 2 -47.27 19.06 -24.70
CA SER A 2 -46.11 18.15 -24.78
C SER A 2 -45.85 17.54 -23.41
N SER A 3 -45.71 16.21 -23.36
CA SER A 3 -45.19 15.51 -22.17
C SER A 3 -43.66 15.67 -22.10
N PRO A 4 -43.07 15.91 -20.93
CA PRO A 4 -41.61 15.94 -20.78
C PRO A 4 -41.07 14.49 -20.69
N LEU A 5 -39.91 14.29 -21.31
CA LEU A 5 -39.18 13.03 -21.31
C LEU A 5 -38.57 12.78 -19.92
N ASP A 6 -38.92 11.65 -19.30
CA ASP A 6 -38.26 11.13 -18.09
C ASP A 6 -36.81 10.73 -18.44
N PHE A 7 -35.89 11.69 -18.32
CA PHE A 7 -34.46 11.43 -18.38
C PHE A 7 -34.02 10.79 -17.06
N LYS A 8 -34.02 9.45 -17.01
CA LYS A 8 -33.44 8.71 -15.89
C LYS A 8 -31.91 8.79 -16.00
N VAL A 9 -31.33 9.77 -15.31
CA VAL A 9 -29.87 9.89 -15.12
C VAL A 9 -29.39 8.58 -14.49
N PRO A 10 -28.45 7.83 -15.09
CA PRO A 10 -27.80 6.72 -14.43
C PRO A 10 -27.05 7.25 -13.21
N SER A 11 -27.23 6.61 -12.05
CA SER A 11 -26.61 6.99 -10.78
C SER A 11 -25.08 7.05 -10.91
N VAL A 12 -24.52 8.27 -10.94
CA VAL A 12 -23.07 8.54 -10.92
C VAL A 12 -22.48 8.30 -9.52
N GLN A 13 -23.33 8.15 -8.49
CA GLN A 13 -22.89 8.14 -7.09
C GLN A 13 -22.09 6.89 -6.70
N SER A 14 -22.43 5.71 -7.25
CA SER A 14 -21.76 4.44 -6.92
C SER A 14 -20.27 4.41 -7.31
N SER A 15 -19.88 5.09 -8.40
CA SER A 15 -18.51 5.03 -8.92
C SER A 15 -17.51 5.91 -8.16
N LEU A 16 -17.99 6.88 -7.37
CA LEU A 16 -17.14 7.79 -6.60
C LEU A 16 -16.83 7.24 -5.19
N GLU A 17 -17.77 6.48 -4.62
CA GLU A 17 -17.62 5.82 -3.33
C GLU A 17 -16.55 4.72 -3.41
N ASP A 18 -16.59 3.89 -4.46
CA ASP A 18 -15.59 2.86 -4.72
C ASP A 18 -14.17 3.45 -4.89
N THR A 19 -14.03 4.63 -5.51
CA THR A 19 -12.72 5.30 -5.65
C THR A 19 -12.19 5.89 -4.35
N SER A 20 -13.08 6.33 -3.46
CA SER A 20 -12.69 6.87 -2.16
C SER A 20 -12.17 5.75 -1.26
N GLU A 21 -12.88 4.61 -1.21
CA GLU A 21 -12.49 3.47 -0.38
C GLU A 21 -11.15 2.85 -0.82
N VAL A 22 -10.91 2.77 -2.14
CA VAL A 22 -9.61 2.34 -2.68
C VAL A 22 -8.49 3.29 -2.24
N THR A 23 -8.73 4.59 -2.33
CA THR A 23 -7.74 5.61 -1.96
C THR A 23 -7.42 5.53 -0.47
N ASP A 24 -8.42 5.46 0.39
CA ASP A 24 -8.26 5.39 1.84
C ASP A 24 -7.44 4.15 2.27
N GLN A 25 -7.63 3.01 1.59
CA GLN A 25 -6.87 1.79 1.88
C GLN A 25 -5.40 1.88 1.42
N LEU A 26 -5.13 2.56 0.31
CA LEU A 26 -3.76 2.81 -0.15
C LEU A 26 -3.05 3.83 0.75
N GLU A 27 -3.74 4.88 1.19
CA GLU A 27 -3.20 5.82 2.18
C GLU A 27 -2.87 5.14 3.50
N TYR A 28 -3.76 4.24 3.97
CA TYR A 28 -3.48 3.43 5.15
C TYR A 28 -2.26 2.52 4.96
N LEU A 29 -2.07 1.92 3.77
CA LEU A 29 -0.83 1.18 3.49
C LEU A 29 0.41 2.07 3.52
N ASP A 30 0.35 3.30 3.00
CA ASP A 30 1.46 4.25 3.04
C ASP A 30 1.86 4.56 4.49
N ASP A 31 0.87 4.84 5.34
CA ASP A 31 1.03 5.13 6.77
C ASP A 31 1.61 3.96 7.58
N ILE A 32 1.60 2.74 7.04
CA ILE A 32 2.20 1.56 7.67
C ILE A 32 3.55 1.20 7.05
N ILE A 33 3.63 1.11 5.73
CA ILE A 33 4.83 0.60 5.04
C ILE A 33 5.99 1.60 5.13
N PHE A 34 5.75 2.90 4.99
CA PHE A 34 6.83 3.88 5.08
C PHE A 34 7.43 3.97 6.49
N PRO A 35 6.64 4.07 7.57
CA PRO A 35 7.19 4.02 8.93
C PRO A 35 7.89 2.70 9.24
N ALA A 36 7.38 1.56 8.77
CA ALA A 36 8.06 0.27 8.92
C ALA A 36 9.47 0.28 8.26
N ILE A 37 9.60 0.84 7.06
CA ILE A 37 10.90 1.03 6.38
C ILE A 37 11.80 2.02 7.15
N ALA A 38 11.22 3.00 7.83
CA ALA A 38 11.94 3.93 8.69
C ALA A 38 12.42 3.29 10.01
N GLY A 39 11.92 2.10 10.36
CA GLY A 39 12.29 1.35 11.56
C GLY A 39 11.28 1.48 12.70
N ASP A 40 10.05 1.91 12.42
CA ASP A 40 8.95 1.87 13.41
C ASP A 40 8.51 0.42 13.64
N GLU A 41 8.66 -0.05 14.88
CA GLU A 41 8.34 -1.44 15.26
C GLU A 41 6.85 -1.73 15.20
N THR A 42 5.99 -0.76 15.54
CA THR A 42 4.54 -0.96 15.55
C THR A 42 4.02 -1.10 14.13
N ALA A 43 4.48 -0.22 13.24
CA ALA A 43 4.13 -0.27 11.82
C ALA A 43 4.69 -1.55 11.16
N LEU A 44 5.88 -2.01 11.55
CA LEU A 44 6.47 -3.24 11.05
C LEU A 44 5.65 -4.49 11.44
N ASP A 45 5.12 -4.53 12.66
CA ASP A 45 4.26 -5.62 13.13
C ASP A 45 2.90 -5.62 12.41
N GLU A 46 2.38 -4.44 12.06
CA GLU A 46 1.11 -4.27 11.36
C GLU A 46 1.21 -4.52 9.84
N ALA A 47 2.38 -4.27 9.24
CA ALA A 47 2.61 -4.29 7.79
C ALA A 47 2.11 -5.57 7.10
N GLY A 48 2.35 -6.73 7.69
CA GLY A 48 1.91 -8.00 7.11
C GLY A 48 0.39 -8.15 7.05
N THR A 49 -0.31 -7.67 8.07
CA THR A 49 -1.78 -7.73 8.13
C THR A 49 -2.40 -6.68 7.21
N ALA A 50 -1.86 -5.46 7.22
CA ALA A 50 -2.31 -4.38 6.35
C ALA A 50 -2.15 -4.75 4.87
N TRP A 51 -1.00 -5.29 4.50
CA TRP A 51 -0.71 -5.75 3.13
C TRP A 51 -1.69 -6.81 2.64
N LYS A 52 -1.91 -7.87 3.44
CA LYS A 52 -2.87 -8.94 3.08
C LYS A 52 -4.30 -8.43 2.98
N THR A 53 -4.68 -7.51 3.86
CA THR A 53 -6.02 -6.91 3.86
C THR A 53 -6.23 -6.10 2.58
N ALA A 54 -5.27 -5.26 2.20
CA ALA A 54 -5.34 -4.50 0.96
C ALA A 54 -5.36 -5.39 -0.28
N LEU A 55 -4.56 -6.47 -0.32
CA LEU A 55 -4.61 -7.44 -1.42
C LEU A 55 -5.97 -8.12 -1.54
N ALA A 56 -6.59 -8.50 -0.42
CA ALA A 56 -7.90 -9.14 -0.40
C ALA A 56 -9.03 -8.17 -0.81
N SER A 57 -8.93 -6.90 -0.41
CA SER A 57 -9.97 -5.89 -0.65
C SER A 57 -9.88 -5.25 -2.03
N LEU A 58 -8.68 -4.85 -2.46
CA LEU A 58 -8.46 -4.09 -3.70
C LEU A 58 -8.15 -4.99 -4.90
N GLY A 59 -7.73 -6.23 -4.64
CA GLY A 59 -7.22 -7.14 -5.67
C GLY A 59 -5.78 -6.79 -6.08
N SER A 60 -5.12 -7.75 -6.72
CA SER A 60 -3.69 -7.65 -7.03
C SER A 60 -3.34 -6.48 -7.95
N GLU A 61 -4.21 -6.12 -8.91
CA GLU A 61 -3.89 -5.10 -9.92
C GLU A 61 -3.74 -3.70 -9.30
N ALA A 62 -4.67 -3.31 -8.42
CA ALA A 62 -4.66 -2.00 -7.77
C ALA A 62 -3.46 -1.80 -6.84
N VAL A 63 -3.00 -2.87 -6.18
CA VAL A 63 -1.90 -2.80 -5.20
C VAL A 63 -0.52 -2.91 -5.87
N GLN A 64 -0.44 -3.44 -7.10
CA GLN A 64 0.83 -3.69 -7.77
C GLN A 64 1.62 -2.41 -8.04
N GLU A 65 0.98 -1.31 -8.47
CA GLU A 65 1.69 -0.05 -8.69
C GLU A 65 2.34 0.46 -7.40
N THR A 66 1.58 0.50 -6.31
CA THR A 66 2.07 0.91 -4.99
C THR A 66 3.15 -0.04 -4.44
N ARG A 67 3.04 -1.35 -4.71
CA ARG A 67 4.07 -2.35 -4.37
C ARG A 67 5.44 -1.98 -4.93
N TRP A 68 5.49 -1.56 -6.20
CA TRP A 68 6.73 -1.18 -6.86
C TRP A 68 7.35 0.05 -6.20
N GLU A 69 6.53 1.02 -5.82
CA GLU A 69 6.97 2.22 -5.13
C GLU A 69 7.56 1.92 -3.75
N TYR A 70 6.91 1.03 -2.98
CA TYR A 70 7.44 0.56 -1.70
C TYR A 70 8.76 -0.20 -1.85
N LEU A 71 8.85 -1.13 -2.80
CA LEU A 71 10.08 -1.88 -3.06
C LEU A 71 11.23 -0.97 -3.49
N ARG A 72 10.94 0.02 -4.35
CA ARG A 72 11.88 1.05 -4.78
C ARG A 72 12.40 1.85 -3.58
N HIS A 73 11.51 2.28 -2.69
CA HIS A 73 11.89 3.02 -1.49
C HIS A 73 12.68 2.16 -0.50
N ALA A 74 12.22 0.94 -0.21
CA ALA A 74 12.91 0.00 0.67
C ALA A 74 14.33 -0.32 0.18
N ARG A 75 14.51 -0.53 -1.13
CA ARG A 75 15.83 -0.75 -1.73
C ARG A 75 16.73 0.48 -1.62
N SER A 76 16.21 1.67 -1.87
CA SER A 76 16.96 2.93 -1.69
C SER A 76 17.43 3.08 -0.24
N THR A 77 16.55 2.78 0.72
CA THR A 77 16.86 2.81 2.16
C THR A 77 17.91 1.76 2.53
N TRP A 78 17.82 0.54 2.01
CA TRP A 78 18.84 -0.49 2.19
C TRP A 78 20.22 -0.03 1.72
N ASP A 79 20.31 0.46 0.48
CA ASP A 79 21.56 0.93 -0.11
C ASP A 79 22.17 2.08 0.70
N PHE A 80 21.32 2.98 1.21
CA PHE A 80 21.72 4.06 2.10
C PHE A 80 22.31 3.52 3.41
N LEU A 81 21.59 2.63 4.10
CA LEU A 81 22.03 2.05 5.38
C LEU A 81 23.33 1.26 5.24
N CYS A 82 23.50 0.48 4.18
CA CYS A 82 24.73 -0.27 3.92
C CYS A 82 25.95 0.63 3.64
N ARG A 83 25.74 1.87 3.21
CA ARG A 83 26.82 2.84 2.95
C ARG A 83 27.13 3.75 4.13
N GLN A 84 26.32 3.72 5.18
CA GLN A 84 26.56 4.53 6.37
C GLN A 84 27.69 3.94 7.22
N SER A 85 28.45 4.83 7.85
CA SER A 85 29.41 4.46 8.90
C SER A 85 28.71 4.12 10.23
N ILE A 86 27.47 4.57 10.41
CA ILE A 86 26.65 4.30 11.59
C ILE A 86 25.76 3.09 11.29
N TYR A 87 25.95 2.02 12.07
CA TYR A 87 25.19 0.79 11.93
C TYR A 87 23.85 0.87 12.67
N GLN A 88 22.75 0.63 11.95
CA GLN A 88 21.38 0.64 12.47
C GLN A 88 20.73 -0.74 12.24
N PRO A 89 21.05 -1.77 13.06
CA PRO A 89 20.64 -3.15 12.80
C PRO A 89 19.12 -3.35 12.75
N GLU A 90 18.39 -2.71 13.66
CA GLU A 90 16.92 -2.82 13.71
C GLU A 90 16.28 -2.32 12.42
N ARG A 91 16.75 -1.17 11.93
CA ARG A 91 16.24 -0.60 10.68
C ARG A 91 16.63 -1.42 9.45
N ILE A 92 17.84 -1.99 9.43
CA ILE A 92 18.25 -2.94 8.37
C ILE A 92 17.33 -4.16 8.36
N LEU A 93 17.02 -4.71 9.54
CA LEU A 93 16.10 -5.84 9.68
C LEU A 93 14.68 -5.48 9.25
N ALA A 94 14.18 -4.30 9.63
CA ALA A 94 12.86 -3.81 9.23
C ALA A 94 12.74 -3.69 7.70
N VAL A 95 13.73 -3.08 7.04
CA VAL A 95 13.80 -2.97 5.59
C VAL A 95 13.82 -4.35 4.92
N ALA A 96 14.64 -5.29 5.43
CA ALA A 96 14.70 -6.65 4.91
C ALA A 96 13.36 -7.39 5.03
N LYS A 97 12.66 -7.24 6.17
CA LYS A 97 11.33 -7.82 6.39
C LYS A 97 10.29 -7.26 5.42
N ILE A 98 10.30 -5.94 5.17
CA ILE A 98 9.38 -5.33 4.21
C ILE A 98 9.67 -5.77 2.78
N ILE A 99 10.95 -5.86 2.37
CA ILE A 99 11.32 -6.41 1.06
C ILE A 99 10.82 -7.86 0.94
N LEU A 100 11.03 -8.69 1.97
CA LEU A 100 10.57 -10.08 1.95
C LEU A 100 9.04 -10.17 1.87
N LEU A 101 8.32 -9.40 2.66
CA LEU A 101 6.85 -9.31 2.62
C LEU A 101 6.39 -8.96 1.20
N LEU A 102 6.90 -7.87 0.63
CA LEU A 102 6.48 -7.37 -0.66
C LEU A 102 7.04 -8.17 -1.84
N THR A 103 7.94 -9.13 -1.64
CA THR A 103 8.42 -10.04 -2.72
C THR A 103 7.80 -11.42 -2.62
N SER A 104 7.19 -11.74 -1.49
CA SER A 104 6.45 -12.98 -1.31
C SER A 104 5.25 -12.96 -2.25
N ASP A 105 5.10 -14.06 -2.98
CA ASP A 105 3.97 -14.24 -3.88
C ASP A 105 2.79 -14.68 -3.01
N ASP A 106 1.89 -13.76 -2.69
CA ASP A 106 0.64 -14.07 -1.99
C ASP A 106 -0.38 -14.77 -2.93
N GLY A 107 0.12 -15.46 -3.97
CA GLY A 107 -0.64 -16.29 -4.89
C GLY A 107 -0.96 -17.65 -4.28
N GLY A 108 -2.02 -17.69 -3.46
CA GLY A 108 -2.74 -18.90 -3.07
C GLY A 108 -4.16 -18.87 -3.61
#